data_AF-A0A543N2P5-F1
#
_entry.id   AF-A0A543N2P5-F1
#
_cell.length_a   1.000
_cell.length_b   1.000
_cell.length_c   1.000
_cell.angle_alpha   90.00
_cell.angle_beta   90.00
_cell.angle_gamma   90.00
#
_symmetry.space_group_name_H-M   'P 1'
#
loop_
_entity.id
_entity.type
_entity.pdbx_description
1 polymer ?
#
loop_
_entity_poly.entity_id
_entity_poly.type
_entity_poly.pdbx_seq_one_letter_code
_entity_poly.pdbx_strand_id
1 'polypeptide(L)'
;LVEDEGMEREEAAAEVLGRSIESIRREQYVAEHRSSQDRRPFREIAREQYKLMIERIYVQAEEQTNGFMLNQQGEAAGIDPMSLFSGPRSRVEKYASEELKRFFDASGRQTFEDFIAEIEAGQPTGEVGRDFNR
;
A
#
# COMPACT_ATOMS: atom_id res chain seq x y z
N LEU A 1 18.29 3.96 14.95
CA LEU A 1 18.25 3.73 16.41
C LEU A 1 17.28 4.73 17.04
N VAL A 2 15.98 4.59 16.77
CA VAL A 2 14.88 5.34 17.41
C VAL A 2 13.65 4.43 17.64
N GLU A 3 13.74 3.14 17.27
CA GLU A 3 12.61 2.20 17.26
C GLU A 3 12.37 1.55 18.64
N ASP A 4 13.41 1.49 19.48
CA ASP A 4 13.41 0.76 20.76
C ASP A 4 12.42 1.37 21.78
N GLU A 5 12.39 2.70 21.92
CA GLU A 5 11.46 3.38 22.83
C GLU A 5 9.99 3.40 22.33
N GLY A 6 9.76 3.22 21.03
CA GLY A 6 8.41 3.19 20.46
C GLY A 6 7.73 1.85 20.71
N MET A 7 8.46 0.76 20.44
CA MET A 7 8.02 -0.61 20.67
C MET A 7 7.73 -0.86 22.17
N GLU A 8 8.61 -0.38 23.06
CA GLU A 8 8.43 -0.53 24.52
C GLU A 8 7.16 0.16 25.03
N ARG A 9 6.78 1.32 24.47
CA ARG A 9 5.54 2.02 24.81
C ARG A 9 4.29 1.29 24.34
N GLU A 10 4.34 0.67 23.16
CA GLU A 10 3.22 -0.10 22.61
C GLU A 10 3.03 -1.44 23.34
N GLU A 11 4.12 -2.11 23.71
CA GLU A 11 4.10 -3.33 24.53
C GLU A 11 3.53 -3.04 25.92
N ALA A 12 3.98 -1.97 26.58
CA ALA A 12 3.42 -1.54 27.86
C ALA A 12 1.93 -1.19 27.75
N ALA A 13 1.50 -0.51 26.67
CA ALA A 13 0.10 -0.20 26.42
C ALA A 13 -0.74 -1.46 26.15
N ALA A 14 -0.19 -2.44 25.42
CA ALA A 14 -0.82 -3.74 25.15
C ALA A 14 -1.07 -4.52 26.44
N GLU A 15 -0.07 -4.56 27.33
CA GLU A 15 -0.16 -5.19 28.64
C GLU A 15 -1.23 -4.53 29.52
N VAL A 16 -1.20 -3.19 29.65
CA VAL A 16 -2.14 -2.43 30.49
C VAL A 16 -3.58 -2.55 29.98
N LEU A 17 -3.78 -2.51 28.66
CA LEU A 17 -5.13 -2.58 28.06
C LEU A 17 -5.64 -4.02 27.92
N GLY A 18 -4.78 -5.03 28.07
CA GLY A 18 -5.10 -6.42 27.78
C GLY A 18 -5.43 -6.66 26.30
N ARG A 19 -4.79 -5.91 25.40
CA ARG A 19 -5.06 -5.92 23.96
C ARG A 19 -3.79 -6.29 23.18
N SER A 20 -3.94 -6.81 21.97
CA SER A 20 -2.77 -7.04 21.11
C SER A 20 -2.18 -5.73 20.62
N ILE A 21 -0.85 -5.71 20.39
CA ILE A 21 -0.12 -4.58 19.80
C ILE A 21 -0.73 -4.18 18.45
N GLU A 22 -1.11 -5.15 17.62
CA GLU A 22 -1.82 -4.92 16.35
C GLU A 22 -3.10 -4.09 16.55
N SER A 23 -3.85 -4.37 17.62
CA SER A 23 -5.09 -3.65 17.93
C SER A 23 -4.81 -2.19 18.28
N ILE A 24 -3.73 -1.94 19.02
CA ILE A 24 -3.28 -0.59 19.39
C ILE A 24 -2.82 0.18 18.16
N ARG A 25 -1.99 -0.43 17.30
CA ARG A 25 -1.49 0.20 16.07
C ARG A 25 -2.60 0.55 15.09
N ARG A 26 -3.58 -0.35 14.91
CA ARG A 26 -4.79 -0.06 14.11
C ARG A 26 -5.54 1.15 14.65
N GLU A 27 -5.66 1.29 15.98
CA GLU A 27 -6.34 2.44 16.59
C GLU A 27 -5.55 3.74 16.47
N GLN A 28 -4.24 3.70 16.69
CA GLN A 28 -3.35 4.85 16.47
C GLN A 28 -3.43 5.32 15.02
N TYR A 29 -3.32 4.39 14.07
CA TYR A 29 -3.45 4.69 12.65
C TYR A 29 -4.79 5.34 12.30
N VAL A 30 -5.89 4.82 12.85
CA VAL A 30 -7.23 5.43 12.70
C VAL A 30 -7.25 6.83 13.29
N ALA A 31 -6.70 7.04 14.49
CA ALA A 31 -6.71 8.34 15.14
C ALA A 31 -5.92 9.40 14.37
N GLU A 32 -4.84 9.01 13.70
CA GLU A 32 -3.99 9.90 12.88
C GLU A 32 -4.64 10.30 11.56
N HIS A 33 -5.36 9.37 10.91
CA HIS A 33 -5.85 9.55 9.53
C HIS A 33 -7.33 9.94 9.46
N ARG A 34 -8.06 9.91 10.57
CA ARG A 34 -9.48 10.28 10.61
C ARG A 34 -9.67 11.72 11.12
N SER A 35 -10.69 12.39 10.59
CA SER A 35 -11.23 13.58 11.26
C SER A 35 -12.03 13.18 12.51
N SER A 36 -12.21 14.11 13.45
CA SER A 36 -12.97 13.85 14.68
C SER A 36 -14.44 13.46 14.45
N GLN A 37 -14.99 13.75 13.27
CA GLN A 37 -16.37 13.41 12.88
C GLN A 37 -16.46 12.08 12.11
N ASP A 38 -15.34 11.52 11.67
CA ASP A 38 -15.29 10.30 10.88
C ASP A 38 -15.41 9.05 11.77
N ARG A 39 -16.45 8.26 11.52
CA ARG A 39 -16.78 7.03 12.27
C ARG A 39 -16.50 5.75 11.48
N ARG A 40 -15.84 5.85 10.32
CA ARG A 40 -15.52 4.70 9.50
C ARG A 40 -14.58 3.73 10.24
N PRO A 41 -14.72 2.41 10.02
CA PRO A 41 -13.84 1.42 10.62
C PRO A 41 -12.42 1.48 10.02
N PHE A 42 -11.45 0.93 10.75
CA PHE A 42 -10.04 0.87 10.34
C PHE A 42 -9.82 0.46 8.88
N ARG A 43 -10.42 -0.65 8.43
CA ARG A 43 -10.22 -1.14 7.05
C ARG A 43 -10.71 -0.16 5.99
N GLU A 44 -11.72 0.65 6.27
CA GLU A 44 -12.23 1.64 5.31
C GLU A 44 -11.31 2.85 5.23
N ILE A 45 -10.81 3.33 6.37
CA ILE A 45 -9.80 4.40 6.43
C ILE A 45 -8.51 3.94 5.76
N ALA A 46 -8.03 2.73 6.10
CA ALA A 46 -6.84 2.15 5.47
C ALA A 46 -7.03 1.98 3.95
N ARG A 47 -8.24 1.63 3.48
CA ARG A 47 -8.52 1.52 2.04
C ARG A 47 -8.39 2.86 1.33
N GLU A 48 -8.85 3.94 1.95
CA GLU A 48 -8.69 5.29 1.38
C GLU A 48 -7.21 5.69 1.30
N GLN A 49 -6.45 5.49 2.38
CA GLN A 49 -5.02 5.80 2.38
C GLN A 49 -4.25 4.93 1.38
N TYR A 50 -4.60 3.65 1.25
CA TYR A 50 -4.05 2.77 0.22
C TYR A 50 -4.33 3.28 -1.20
N LYS A 51 -5.54 3.81 -1.47
CA LYS A 51 -5.84 4.43 -2.77
C LYS A 51 -4.96 5.64 -3.05
N LEU A 52 -4.82 6.54 -2.07
CA LEU A 52 -3.94 7.72 -2.19
C LEU A 52 -2.49 7.33 -2.44
N MET A 53 -2.01 6.27 -1.80
CA MET A 53 -0.68 5.72 -2.05
C MET A 53 -0.56 5.19 -3.48
N ILE A 54 -1.53 4.40 -3.95
CA ILE A 54 -1.54 3.88 -5.33
C ILE A 54 -1.58 5.03 -6.36
N GLU A 55 -2.32 6.11 -6.10
CA GLU A 55 -2.34 7.30 -6.94
C GLU A 55 -0.95 7.96 -7.04
N ARG A 56 -0.20 8.06 -5.93
CA ARG A 56 1.17 8.59 -5.95
C ARG A 56 2.12 7.71 -6.74
N ILE A 57 2.04 6.40 -6.56
CA ILE A 57 2.86 5.43 -7.29
C ILE A 57 2.52 5.46 -8.78
N TYR A 58 1.24 5.61 -9.12
CA TYR A 58 0.78 5.72 -10.50
C TYR A 58 1.39 6.94 -11.20
N VAL A 59 1.41 8.11 -10.57
CA VAL A 59 2.03 9.32 -11.14
C VAL A 59 3.53 9.09 -11.38
N GLN A 60 4.24 8.48 -10.44
CA GLN A 60 5.66 8.15 -10.62
C GLN A 60 5.89 7.17 -11.77
N ALA A 61 5.01 6.16 -11.90
CA ALA A 61 5.07 5.24 -13.02
C ALA A 61 4.80 5.97 -14.34
N GLU A 62 3.81 6.88 -14.38
CA GLU A 62 3.46 7.64 -15.58
C GLU A 62 4.64 8.46 -16.10
N GLU A 63 5.35 9.14 -15.18
CA GLU A 63 6.57 9.88 -15.48
C GLU A 63 7.68 8.96 -16.01
N GLN A 64 7.91 7.81 -15.38
CA GLN A 64 8.98 6.88 -15.79
C GLN A 64 8.68 6.15 -17.11
N THR A 65 7.40 5.82 -17.36
CA THR A 65 6.98 5.14 -18.59
C THR A 65 6.66 6.12 -19.72
N ASN A 66 6.77 7.44 -19.49
CA ASN A 66 6.31 8.49 -20.40
C ASN A 66 4.84 8.28 -20.85
N GLY A 67 3.98 7.81 -19.94
CA GLY A 67 2.59 7.45 -20.22
C GLY A 67 2.35 6.10 -20.93
N PHE A 68 3.39 5.39 -21.38
CA PHE A 68 3.25 4.09 -22.06
C PHE A 68 3.20 2.92 -21.06
N MET A 69 2.06 2.79 -20.35
CA MET A 69 1.87 1.79 -19.29
C MET A 69 1.34 0.43 -19.77
N LEU A 70 0.71 0.39 -20.94
CA LEU A 70 0.07 -0.82 -21.47
C LEU A 70 0.83 -1.37 -22.67
N ASN A 71 0.76 -2.68 -22.84
CA ASN A 71 1.13 -3.29 -24.11
C ASN A 71 -0.06 -3.25 -25.09
N GLN A 72 0.19 -3.65 -26.34
CA GLN A 72 -0.83 -3.65 -27.40
C GLN A 72 -2.09 -4.47 -27.04
N GLN A 73 -1.95 -5.56 -26.28
CA GLN A 73 -3.11 -6.35 -25.84
C GLN A 73 -3.91 -5.62 -24.76
N GLY A 74 -3.23 -4.91 -23.85
CA GLY A 74 -3.85 -4.07 -22.82
C GLY A 74 -4.63 -2.91 -23.42
N GLU A 75 -4.03 -2.21 -24.39
CA GLU A 75 -4.69 -1.14 -25.14
C GLU A 75 -5.92 -1.65 -25.90
N ALA A 76 -5.76 -2.73 -26.68
CA ALA A 76 -6.86 -3.31 -27.45
C ALA A 76 -8.01 -3.83 -26.57
N ALA A 77 -7.71 -4.26 -25.34
CA ALA A 77 -8.70 -4.71 -24.37
C ALA A 77 -9.32 -3.57 -23.54
N GLY A 78 -8.91 -2.32 -23.74
CA GLY A 78 -9.43 -1.16 -22.99
C GLY A 78 -9.15 -1.25 -21.49
N ILE A 79 -7.99 -1.82 -21.12
CA ILE A 79 -7.60 -1.95 -19.71
C ILE A 79 -7.30 -0.56 -19.15
N ASP A 80 -7.87 -0.27 -17.98
CA ASP A 80 -7.43 0.87 -17.17
C ASP A 80 -6.03 0.55 -16.59
N PRO A 81 -4.96 1.32 -16.91
CA PRO A 81 -3.62 1.06 -16.39
C PRO A 81 -3.57 1.09 -14.85
N MET A 82 -4.37 1.95 -14.22
CA MET A 82 -4.44 2.07 -12.75
C MET A 82 -4.87 0.74 -12.10
N SER A 83 -5.70 -0.06 -12.79
CA SER A 83 -6.13 -1.37 -12.32
C SER A 83 -4.99 -2.39 -12.16
N LEU A 84 -3.82 -2.14 -12.76
CA LEU A 84 -2.65 -3.03 -12.68
C LEU A 84 -1.88 -2.91 -11.34
N PHE A 85 -2.06 -1.80 -10.62
CA PHE A 85 -1.33 -1.50 -9.38
C PHE A 85 -1.91 -2.22 -8.15
N SER A 86 -3.20 -2.59 -8.17
CA SER A 86 -3.90 -3.25 -7.05
C SER A 86 -4.51 -4.61 -7.42
N GLY A 87 -4.40 -5.04 -8.68
CA GLY A 87 -4.96 -6.28 -9.20
C GLY A 87 -4.05 -7.52 -9.09
N PRO A 88 -4.49 -8.68 -9.60
CA PRO A 88 -3.66 -9.89 -9.65
C PRO A 88 -2.44 -9.71 -10.58
N ARG A 89 -1.31 -10.33 -10.22
CA ARG A 89 -0.06 -10.26 -11.00
C ARG A 89 -0.24 -10.74 -12.43
N SER A 90 -1.08 -11.75 -12.66
CA SER A 90 -1.38 -12.27 -14.00
C SER A 90 -1.91 -11.21 -14.97
N ARG A 91 -2.57 -10.15 -14.48
CA ARG A 91 -2.99 -9.02 -15.32
C ARG A 91 -1.82 -8.14 -15.71
N VAL A 92 -0.86 -7.92 -14.81
CA VAL A 92 0.38 -7.17 -15.11
C VAL A 92 1.17 -7.92 -16.18
N GLU A 93 1.41 -9.22 -15.98
CA GLU A 93 2.14 -10.04 -16.96
C GLU A 93 1.51 -9.99 -18.35
N LYS A 94 0.17 -10.02 -18.40
CA LYS A 94 -0.59 -10.04 -19.65
C LYS A 94 -0.70 -8.67 -20.33
N TYR A 95 -0.89 -7.59 -19.57
CA TYR A 95 -1.34 -6.30 -20.11
C TYR A 95 -0.38 -5.12 -19.90
N ALA A 96 0.56 -5.21 -18.97
CA ALA A 96 1.54 -4.16 -18.75
C ALA A 96 2.53 -4.07 -19.92
N SER A 97 2.99 -2.85 -20.19
CA SER A 97 4.17 -2.61 -21.03
C SER A 97 5.43 -3.15 -20.35
N GLU A 98 6.50 -3.30 -21.12
CA GLU A 98 7.80 -3.72 -20.55
C GLU A 98 8.38 -2.63 -19.65
N GLU A 99 8.10 -1.36 -19.93
CA GLU A 99 8.43 -0.22 -19.09
C GLU A 99 7.75 -0.30 -17.71
N LEU A 100 6.44 -0.59 -17.69
CA LEU A 100 5.70 -0.71 -16.43
C LEU A 100 6.12 -1.95 -15.63
N LYS A 101 6.46 -3.06 -16.29
CA LYS A 101 7.04 -4.24 -15.62
C LYS A 101 8.37 -3.91 -14.96
N ARG A 102 9.27 -3.23 -15.68
CA ARG A 102 10.56 -2.76 -15.13
C ARG A 102 10.36 -1.79 -13.96
N PHE A 103 9.36 -0.92 -14.02
CA PHE A 103 8.99 -0.07 -12.89
C PHE A 103 8.63 -0.92 -11.68
N PHE A 104 7.73 -1.90 -11.83
CA PHE A 104 7.36 -2.79 -10.72
C PHE A 104 8.51 -3.65 -10.19
N ASP A 105 9.41 -4.11 -11.06
CA ASP A 105 10.62 -4.83 -10.63
C ASP A 105 11.53 -3.98 -9.73
N ALA A 106 11.58 -2.67 -9.97
CA ALA A 106 12.40 -1.74 -9.19
C ALA A 106 11.70 -1.23 -7.92
N SER A 107 10.40 -0.90 -7.99
CA SER A 107 9.63 -0.29 -6.89
C SER A 107 8.93 -1.31 -5.99
N GLY A 108 8.80 -2.55 -6.46
CA GLY A 108 7.86 -3.53 -5.92
C GLY A 108 6.40 -3.18 -6.23
N ARG A 109 5.48 -4.03 -5.76
CA ARG A 109 4.03 -3.85 -5.91
C ARG A 109 3.29 -4.27 -4.65
N GLN A 110 2.83 -3.28 -3.89
CA GLN A 110 2.18 -3.52 -2.60
C GLN A 110 0.70 -3.86 -2.76
N THR A 111 0.27 -4.99 -2.17
CA THR A 111 -1.15 -5.31 -2.07
C THR A 111 -1.79 -4.61 -0.87
N PHE A 112 -3.13 -4.53 -0.85
CA PHE A 112 -3.82 -3.98 0.32
C PHE A 112 -3.55 -4.76 1.60
N GLU A 113 -3.41 -6.08 1.52
CA GLU A 113 -3.10 -6.89 2.71
C GLU A 113 -1.65 -6.66 3.19
N ASP A 114 -0.72 -6.40 2.28
CA ASP A 114 0.64 -5.98 2.66
C ASP A 114 0.65 -4.63 3.36
N PHE A 115 -0.15 -3.67 2.87
CA PHE A 115 -0.32 -2.36 3.50
C PHE A 115 -0.90 -2.47 4.92
N ILE A 116 -1.90 -3.35 5.12
CA ILE A 116 -2.46 -3.64 6.45
C ILE A 116 -1.40 -4.27 7.36
N ALA A 117 -0.61 -5.22 6.83
CA ALA A 117 0.45 -5.86 7.58
C ALA A 117 1.56 -4.86 8.00
N GLU A 118 1.88 -3.87 7.18
CA GLU A 118 2.83 -2.80 7.54
C GLU A 118 2.32 -1.94 8.70
N ILE A 119 1.04 -1.55 8.68
CA ILE A 119 0.41 -0.84 9.79
C ILE A 119 0.50 -1.66 11.08
N GLU A 120 0.17 -2.94 11.00
CA GLU A 120 0.19 -3.85 12.15
C GLU A 120 1.61 -4.15 12.64
N ALA A 121 2.59 -4.10 11.75
CA ALA A 121 4.01 -4.21 12.08
C ALA A 121 4.63 -2.90 12.60
N GLY A 122 3.89 -1.78 12.58
CA GLY A 122 4.40 -0.46 12.98
C GLY A 122 5.45 0.08 12.00
N GLN A 123 5.44 -0.40 10.75
CA GLN A 123 6.36 0.03 9.70
C GLN A 123 5.81 1.29 9.00
N PRO A 124 6.68 2.17 8.48
CA PRO A 124 6.23 3.30 7.67
C PRO A 124 5.45 2.80 6.46
N THR A 125 4.21 3.28 6.32
CA THR A 125 3.32 2.86 5.23
C THR A 125 3.65 3.56 3.93
N GLY A 126 3.78 2.79 2.85
CA GLY A 126 3.81 3.32 1.49
C GLY A 126 5.13 3.96 1.03
N GLU A 127 6.25 3.64 1.68
CA GLU A 127 7.58 4.09 1.22
C GLU A 127 8.20 3.16 0.17
N VAL A 128 7.96 1.84 0.24
CA VAL A 128 8.53 0.86 -0.69
C VAL A 128 7.53 -0.29 -0.91
N GLY A 129 7.19 -0.60 -2.17
CA GLY A 129 6.38 -1.78 -2.45
C GLY A 129 7.17 -3.06 -2.17
N ARG A 130 6.52 -4.12 -1.66
CA ARG A 130 7.19 -5.43 -1.54
C ARG A 130 7.54 -5.96 -2.93
N ASP A 131 8.68 -6.66 -3.02
CA ASP A 131 9.22 -7.25 -4.25
C ASP A 131 8.12 -7.78 -5.19
N PHE A 132 8.02 -7.19 -6.38
CA PHE A 132 7.04 -7.60 -7.39
C PHE A 132 7.21 -9.08 -7.79
N ASN A 133 8.42 -9.61 -7.63
CA ASN A 133 8.79 -10.97 -7.99
C ASN A 133 8.41 -12.05 -6.96
N ARG A 134 7.84 -11.68 -5.80
CA ARG A 134 7.44 -12.63 -4.76
C ARG A 134 6.18 -13.43 -5.10
#